data_AF-A0A9D0ID68-F1
#
_entry.id   AF-A0A9D0ID68-F1
#
_cell.length_a   1.000
_cell.length_b   1.000
_cell.length_c   1.000
_cell.angle_alpha   90.00
_cell.angle_beta   90.00
_cell.angle_gamma   90.00
#
_symmetry.space_group_name_H-M   'P 1'
#
loop_
_entity.id
_entity.type
_entity.pdbx_description
1 polymer ?
#
loop_
_entity_poly.entity_id
_entity_poly.type
_entity_poly.pdbx_seq_one_letter_code
_entity_poly.pdbx_strand_id
1 'polypeptide(L)'
;MDKIALLDRLHWLGHSSFRLDGPPTLYFDPWKVPAGAPPAEIILVSHDHFDHCSPEDVKRISGPQTVIVANPSAAGKLKGFTVQVLRPGERTTVGEVEIEA
;
A
#
# COMPACT_ATOMS: atom_id res chain seq x y z
N MET A 1 12.75 4.18 -16.11
CA MET A 1 12.23 5.49 -15.64
C MET A 1 13.42 6.36 -15.29
N ASP A 2 13.41 7.64 -15.66
CA ASP A 2 14.45 8.57 -15.20
C ASP A 2 14.37 8.72 -13.68
N LYS A 3 15.51 8.76 -12.99
CA LYS A 3 15.57 8.79 -11.52
C LYS A 3 14.95 10.07 -10.96
N ILE A 4 15.13 11.20 -11.65
CA ILE A 4 14.53 12.47 -11.22
C ILE A 4 13.00 12.38 -11.32
N ALA A 5 12.48 11.88 -12.44
CA ALA A 5 11.04 11.69 -12.63
C ALA A 5 10.39 10.73 -11.61
N LEU A 6 11.14 9.78 -11.05
CA LEU A 6 10.65 8.92 -9.96
C LEU A 6 10.54 9.70 -8.64
N LEU A 7 11.56 10.48 -8.29
CA LEU A 7 11.60 11.23 -7.03
C LEU A 7 10.50 12.28 -6.95
N ASP A 8 10.14 12.90 -8.08
CA ASP A 8 9.03 13.87 -8.16
C ASP A 8 7.66 13.24 -7.84
N ARG A 9 7.55 11.91 -7.94
CA ARG A 9 6.31 11.15 -7.72
C ARG A 9 6.30 10.39 -6.39
N LEU A 10 7.43 10.30 -5.69
CA LEU A 10 7.55 9.56 -4.44
C LEU A 10 7.41 10.51 -3.25
N HIS A 11 6.32 10.37 -2.51
CA HIS A 11 5.99 11.19 -1.36
C HIS A 11 6.22 10.41 -0.07
N TRP A 12 7.07 10.96 0.80
CA TRP A 12 7.19 10.46 2.17
C TRP A 12 6.08 11.08 3.03
N LEU A 13 5.31 10.23 3.71
CA LEU A 13 4.18 10.64 4.54
C LEU A 13 4.48 10.53 6.04
N GLY A 14 5.70 10.11 6.41
CA GLY A 14 6.16 9.90 7.78
C GLY A 14 6.38 8.41 8.10
N HIS A 15 7.33 8.13 9.01
CA HIS A 15 7.73 6.75 9.36
C HIS A 15 8.05 5.91 8.10
N SER A 16 7.40 4.76 7.94
CA SER A 16 7.51 3.87 6.79
C SER A 16 6.41 4.10 5.74
N SER A 17 5.59 5.15 5.92
CA SER A 17 4.47 5.48 5.04
C SER A 17 4.95 6.25 3.81
N PHE A 18 4.75 5.68 2.64
CA PHE A 18 5.07 6.31 1.36
C PHE A 18 3.88 6.24 0.41
N ARG A 19 3.80 7.22 -0.49
CA ARG A 19 2.93 7.18 -1.67
C ARG A 19 3.78 7.34 -2.92
N LEU A 20 3.58 6.48 -3.90
CA LEU A 20 4.09 6.68 -5.25
C LEU A 20 2.94 7.04 -6.17
N ASP A 21 2.96 8.26 -6.71
CA ASP A 21 1.95 8.70 -7.67
C ASP A 21 2.00 7.83 -8.92
N GLY A 22 0.84 7.48 -9.45
CA GLY A 22 0.58 6.49 -10.50
C GLY A 22 0.21 7.03 -11.87
N PRO A 23 -0.18 6.16 -12.83
CA PRO A 23 -0.88 4.89 -12.58
C PRO A 23 0.04 3.66 -12.43
N PRO A 24 -0.30 2.69 -11.56
CA PRO A 24 -1.26 2.82 -10.46
C PRO A 24 -0.69 3.66 -9.30
N THR A 25 -1.55 4.29 -8.50
CA THR A 25 -1.16 5.00 -7.26
C THR A 25 -0.91 3.97 -6.16
N LEU A 26 0.34 3.87 -5.70
CA LEU A 26 0.75 2.91 -4.66
C LEU A 26 0.87 3.61 -3.31
N TYR A 27 0.46 2.91 -2.25
CA TYR A 27 0.78 3.24 -0.87
C TYR A 27 1.55 2.11 -0.20
N PHE A 28 2.56 2.46 0.58
CA PHE A 28 3.37 1.55 1.37
C PHE A 28 3.15 1.87 2.85
N ASP A 29 2.85 0.85 3.66
CA ASP A 29 2.71 0.92 5.11
C ASP A 29 1.92 2.16 5.61
N PRO A 30 0.67 2.35 5.15
CA PRO A 30 -0.09 3.55 5.44
C PRO A 30 -0.32 3.70 6.94
N TRP A 31 0.17 4.79 7.49
CA TRP A 31 -0.05 5.22 8.88
C TRP A 31 -0.08 6.75 8.95
N LYS A 32 -1.09 7.31 9.62
CA LYS A 32 -1.30 8.77 9.76
C LYS A 32 -1.28 9.49 8.41
N VAL A 33 -1.84 8.87 7.38
CA VAL A 33 -1.83 9.45 6.04
C VAL A 33 -2.66 10.75 6.06
N PRO A 34 -2.20 11.85 5.45
CA PRO A 34 -2.93 13.12 5.50
C PRO A 34 -4.37 13.02 4.97
N ALA A 35 -5.27 13.79 5.56
CA ALA A 35 -6.63 13.96 5.04
C ALA A 35 -6.58 14.53 3.61
N GLY A 36 -7.46 14.04 2.72
CA GLY A 36 -7.49 14.46 1.32
C GLY A 36 -6.37 13.87 0.45
N ALA A 37 -5.55 12.95 0.97
CA ALA A 37 -4.61 12.21 0.14
C ALA A 37 -5.33 11.44 -0.98
N PRO A 38 -4.73 11.29 -2.17
CA PRO A 38 -5.33 10.57 -3.29
C PRO A 38 -5.76 9.14 -2.93
N PRO A 39 -6.83 8.60 -3.55
CA PRO A 39 -7.17 7.20 -3.36
C PRO A 39 -6.07 6.29 -3.91
N ALA A 40 -5.85 5.17 -3.23
CA ALA A 40 -4.90 4.14 -3.63
C ALA A 40 -5.51 3.22 -4.68
N GLU A 41 -4.71 2.82 -5.66
CA GLU A 41 -5.05 1.69 -6.54
C GLU A 41 -4.43 0.40 -6.00
N ILE A 42 -3.24 0.50 -5.38
CA ILE A 42 -2.58 -0.60 -4.70
C ILE A 42 -2.11 -0.14 -3.32
N ILE A 43 -2.39 -0.94 -2.29
CA ILE A 43 -1.88 -0.73 -0.93
C ILE A 43 -1.02 -1.93 -0.56
N LEU A 44 0.22 -1.68 -0.16
CA LEU A 44 1.19 -2.67 0.29
C LEU A 44 1.40 -2.52 1.81
N VAL A 45 1.19 -3.59 2.56
CA VAL A 45 1.38 -3.62 4.02
C VAL A 45 2.36 -4.72 4.41
N SER A 46 3.51 -4.30 4.95
CA SER A 46 4.65 -5.17 5.21
C SER A 46 4.41 -6.13 6.39
N HIS A 47 3.87 -5.63 7.51
CA HIS A 47 3.58 -6.41 8.71
C HIS A 47 2.54 -5.73 9.60
N ASP A 48 2.10 -6.40 10.66
CA ASP A 48 0.88 -6.03 11.37
C ASP A 48 1.04 -4.94 12.43
N HIS A 49 2.24 -4.44 12.71
CA HIS A 49 2.41 -3.39 13.72
C HIS A 49 1.57 -2.13 13.39
N PHE A 50 1.08 -1.44 14.42
CA PHE A 50 0.07 -0.39 14.27
C PHE A 50 0.56 0.82 13.46
N ASP A 51 1.88 1.02 13.40
CA ASP A 51 2.59 2.06 12.67
C ASP A 51 2.94 1.66 11.22
N HIS A 52 2.55 0.46 10.79
CA HIS A 52 2.68 -0.05 9.42
C HIS A 52 1.33 -0.51 8.82
N CYS A 53 0.46 -1.08 9.65
CA CYS A 53 -0.85 -1.58 9.30
C CYS A 53 -1.93 -0.80 10.06
N SER A 54 -2.33 0.36 9.54
CA SER A 54 -3.45 1.15 10.06
C SER A 54 -4.74 0.84 9.28
N PRO A 55 -5.68 0.02 9.81
CA PRO A 55 -6.93 -0.29 9.10
C PRO A 55 -7.77 0.96 8.80
N GLU A 56 -7.65 1.99 9.63
CA GLU A 56 -8.33 3.28 9.42
C GLU A 56 -7.78 4.02 8.19
N ASP A 57 -6.45 4.12 8.06
CA ASP A 57 -5.83 4.75 6.91
C ASP A 57 -6.07 3.93 5.64
N VAL A 58 -5.92 2.60 5.71
CA VAL A 58 -6.25 1.67 4.61
C VAL A 58 -7.69 1.91 4.15
N LYS A 59 -8.65 1.97 5.07
CA LYS A 59 -10.06 2.25 4.74
C LYS A 59 -10.21 3.59 4.03
N ARG A 60 -9.58 4.63 4.55
CA ARG A 60 -9.77 6.01 4.09
C ARG A 60 -9.20 6.23 2.68
N ILE A 61 -8.09 5.57 2.35
CA ILE A 61 -7.46 5.68 1.03
C ILE A 61 -7.94 4.62 0.04
N SER A 62 -8.71 3.61 0.48
CA SER A 62 -9.28 2.61 -0.43
C SER A 62 -10.46 3.17 -1.23
N GLY A 63 -10.51 2.84 -2.52
CA GLY A 63 -11.64 2.98 -3.41
C GLY A 63 -12.16 1.61 -3.90
N PRO A 64 -13.17 1.58 -4.80
CA PRO A 64 -13.82 0.35 -5.24
C PRO A 64 -12.90 -0.67 -5.95
N GLN A 65 -11.79 -0.22 -6.53
CA GLN A 65 -10.84 -1.03 -7.29
C GLN A 65 -9.50 -1.21 -6.56
N THR A 66 -9.39 -0.76 -5.31
CA THR A 66 -8.14 -0.86 -4.57
C THR A 66 -7.82 -2.31 -4.29
N VAL A 67 -6.60 -2.72 -4.65
CA VAL A 67 -6.05 -4.02 -4.29
C VAL A 67 -5.12 -3.85 -3.10
N ILE A 68 -5.37 -4.62 -2.05
CA ILE A 68 -4.52 -4.64 -0.86
C ILE A 68 -3.68 -5.92 -0.90
N VAL A 69 -2.36 -5.76 -0.79
CA VAL A 69 -1.40 -6.85 -0.68
C VAL A 69 -0.73 -6.76 0.67
N ALA A 70 -0.71 -7.86 1.41
CA ALA A 70 -0.13 -7.87 2.74
C ALA A 70 0.44 -9.24 3.11
N ASN A 71 1.30 -9.27 4.13
CA ASN A 71 1.70 -10.54 4.74
C ASN A 71 0.53 -11.19 5.52
N PRO A 72 0.63 -12.47 5.93
CA PRO A 72 -0.46 -13.16 6.63
C PRO A 72 -0.90 -12.50 7.94
N SER A 73 0.03 -11.89 8.68
CA SER A 73 -0.26 -11.25 9.96
C SER A 73 -1.07 -9.96 9.78
N ALA A 74 -0.63 -9.10 8.86
CA ALA A 74 -1.30 -7.84 8.53
C ALA A 74 -2.69 -8.08 7.94
N ALA A 75 -2.85 -9.08 7.07
CA ALA A 75 -4.16 -9.49 6.56
C ALA A 75 -5.13 -9.86 7.69
N GLY A 76 -4.63 -10.44 8.79
CA GLY A 76 -5.40 -10.73 9.99
C GLY A 76 -5.96 -9.49 10.72
N LYS A 77 -5.33 -8.32 10.59
CA LYS A 77 -5.82 -7.03 11.13
C LYS A 77 -6.75 -6.29 10.18
N LEU A 78 -6.64 -6.53 8.88
CA LEU A 78 -7.46 -5.93 7.83
C LEU A 78 -8.75 -6.71 7.58
N LYS A 79 -9.44 -7.11 8.66
CA LYS A 79 -10.73 -7.81 8.56
C LYS A 79 -11.77 -6.89 7.92
N GLY A 80 -12.48 -7.40 6.92
CA GLY A 80 -13.46 -6.64 6.14
C GLY A 80 -12.92 -6.07 4.84
N PHE A 81 -11.62 -6.23 4.58
CA PHE A 81 -11.02 -6.00 3.27
C PHE A 81 -10.80 -7.32 2.53
N THR A 82 -10.82 -7.28 1.20
CA THR A 82 -10.28 -8.36 0.37
C THR A 82 -8.78 -8.12 0.21
N VAL A 83 -7.97 -8.97 0.85
CA VAL A 83 -6.51 -8.85 0.88
C VAL A 83 -5.89 -10.01 0.11
N GLN A 84 -4.99 -9.72 -0.82
CA GLN A 84 -4.09 -10.70 -1.39
C GLN A 84 -2.94 -10.96 -0.41
N VAL A 85 -2.86 -12.19 0.08
CA VAL A 85 -1.82 -12.58 1.04
C VAL A 85 -0.60 -13.07 0.29
N LEU A 86 0.56 -12.48 0.58
CA LEU A 86 1.87 -12.94 0.07
C LEU A 86 2.77 -13.36 1.23
N ARG A 87 3.44 -14.50 1.07
CA ARG A 87 4.49 -15.01 1.97
C ARG A 87 5.88 -14.72 1.39
N PRO A 88 6.94 -14.72 2.20
CA PRO A 88 8.30 -14.47 1.71
C PRO A 88 8.67 -15.34 0.50
N GLY A 89 9.15 -14.71 -0.56
CA GLY A 89 9.51 -15.33 -1.84
C GLY A 89 8.35 -15.59 -2.80
N GLU A 90 7.10 -15.33 -2.40
CA GLU A 90 5.95 -15.38 -3.32
C GLU A 90 5.87 -14.09 -4.15
N ARG A 91 5.29 -14.21 -5.34
CA ARG A 91 5.06 -13.10 -6.27
C ARG A 91 3.59 -13.02 -6.66
N THR A 92 3.13 -11.81 -6.93
CA THR A 92 1.84 -11.55 -7.58
C THR A 92 1.96 -10.43 -8.60
N THR A 93 0.97 -10.32 -9.48
CA THR A 93 0.85 -9.22 -10.43
C THR A 93 -0.49 -8.54 -10.22
N VAL A 94 -0.45 -7.22 -10.05
CA VAL A 94 -1.64 -6.38 -9.96
C VAL A 94 -1.58 -5.35 -11.07
N GLY A 95 -2.38 -5.55 -12.11
CA GLY A 95 -2.29 -4.75 -13.34
C GLY A 95 -0.91 -4.90 -13.98
N GLU A 96 -0.16 -3.81 -14.08
CA GLU A 96 1.21 -3.77 -14.65
C GLU A 96 2.32 -3.86 -13.58
N VAL A 97 1.96 -4.03 -12.31
CA VAL A 97 2.92 -4.04 -11.19
C VAL A 97 3.16 -5.48 -10.73
N GLU A 98 4.41 -5.94 -10.83
CA GLU A 98 4.88 -7.15 -10.16
C GLU A 98 5.30 -6.82 -8.73
N ILE A 99 4.87 -7.64 -7.77
CA ILE A 99 5.14 -7.49 -6.35
C ILE A 99 5.74 -8.80 -5.84
N GLU A 100 6.88 -8.71 -5.16
CA GLU A 100 7.56 -9.81 -4.49
C GLU A 100 7.68 -9.50 -2.99
N ALA A 101 7.40 -10.49 -2.15
CA ALA A 101 7.44 -10.37 -0.69
C ALA A 101 8.72 -10.91 -0.05
#